data_AF-A0A2G2V858-F1
#
_entry.id   AF-A0A2G2V858-F1
#
_cell.length_a   1.000
_cell.length_b   1.000
_cell.length_c   1.000
_cell.angle_alpha   90.00
_cell.angle_beta   90.00
_cell.angle_gamma   90.00
#
_symmetry.space_group_name_H-M   'P 1'
#
loop_
_entity.id
_entity.type
_entity.pdbx_description
1 polymer ?
#
loop_
_entity_poly.entity_id
_entity_poly.type
_entity_poly.pdbx_seq_one_letter_code
_entity_poly.pdbx_strand_id
1 'polypeptide(L)'
;MLLQMIIDVPTVGGRLMLVDMAGFENIEQAGQTGMEAKMQTAKINKGNSALKRVLESIANGDSHVPFQDSKLTMLLQDSFEDDKSKVLMILCASPDPKKLHKTISTLEYGRKSKCIVHGPHTPLKEKDLPLPPAVRPRRAANAYSGDTRSTTSSCHSSSPLPAPRRHSLSLHHHLSLYFPLSGDEPARQRRSRHSTFQSWFLSELVIALVSPSRSLQECSSMVIQLSEEKTQAEAEIEMLKKNMSSEMTNKENLGKQCAKVAEEAVSGWEKAESEAVTLKNHLESITLLKLTAEDRASHLDGALKECMRQIDQVKTLVEQVSGLEDEVKDLNEKLAAAQSEMTNKENLGWEKAAKQFDKMKHEFEAKLANLDQQLLRSVAENSALSRSLPERSSMEIQLSEEKAQAEAEIEMLKKNMSIRSAEVANKQHLEGVKKIAKLEVERRRLRGLVWKKLLGPTAWAQMKLDLTT
;
A
#
# COMPACT_ATOMS: atom_id res chain seq x y z
N MET A 1 28.44 6.25 -0.30
CA MET A 1 28.90 7.65 -0.41
C MET A 1 27.68 8.56 -0.56
N LEU A 2 27.83 9.85 -0.32
CA LEU A 2 26.84 10.87 -0.70
C LEU A 2 27.51 11.75 -1.76
N LEU A 3 26.89 11.95 -2.91
CA LEU A 3 27.37 12.94 -3.88
C LEU A 3 26.51 14.19 -3.72
N GLN A 4 27.12 15.31 -3.35
CA GLN A 4 26.43 16.60 -3.22
C GLN A 4 27.03 17.57 -4.23
N MET A 5 26.20 18.08 -5.14
CA MET A 5 26.54 19.19 -6.03
C MET A 5 25.69 20.39 -5.65
N ILE A 6 26.34 21.50 -5.30
CA ILE A 6 25.69 22.78 -5.02
C ILE A 6 25.93 23.67 -6.24
N ILE A 7 24.84 24.19 -6.80
CA ILE A 7 24.84 25.14 -7.91
C ILE A 7 24.19 26.42 -7.40
N ASP A 8 25.00 27.39 -6.99
CA ASP A 8 24.53 28.74 -6.71
C ASP A 8 24.33 29.50 -8.03
N VAL A 9 23.18 30.15 -8.18
CA VAL A 9 22.78 30.91 -9.40
C VAL A 9 22.84 32.40 -9.07
N PRO A 10 23.99 33.08 -9.26
CA PRO A 10 24.24 34.43 -8.74
C PRO A 10 23.38 35.50 -9.42
N THR A 11 22.85 35.25 -10.62
CA THR A 11 22.03 36.20 -11.40
C THR A 11 20.59 36.31 -10.92
N VAL A 12 20.07 35.32 -10.17
CA VAL A 12 18.65 35.28 -9.73
C VAL A 12 18.52 35.06 -8.21
N GLY A 13 19.64 34.82 -7.50
CA GLY A 13 19.64 34.70 -6.04
C GLY A 13 19.04 33.40 -5.52
N GLY A 14 19.38 32.26 -6.15
CA GLY A 14 18.92 30.94 -5.73
C GLY A 14 20.04 29.90 -5.65
N ARG A 15 19.84 28.87 -4.82
CA ARG A 15 20.74 27.72 -4.67
C ARG A 15 19.99 26.44 -5.07
N LEU A 16 20.56 25.68 -6.00
CA LEU A 16 20.10 24.31 -6.31
C LEU A 16 21.06 23.32 -5.64
N MET A 17 20.52 22.44 -4.81
CA MET A 17 21.27 21.34 -4.20
C MET A 17 20.84 20.02 -4.85
N LEU A 18 21.76 19.35 -5.53
CA LEU A 18 21.57 18.00 -6.05
C LEU A 18 22.28 17.03 -5.11
N VAL A 19 21.53 16.07 -4.57
CA VAL A 19 22.02 15.08 -3.59
C VAL A 19 21.71 13.68 -4.10
N ASP A 20 22.76 12.91 -4.37
CA ASP A 20 22.67 11.48 -4.64
C ASP A 20 22.88 10.68 -3.35
N MET A 21 21.97 9.73 -3.09
CA MET A 21 21.97 8.91 -1.88
C MET A 21 22.18 7.44 -2.22
N ALA A 22 23.14 6.81 -1.54
CA ALA A 22 23.32 5.38 -1.59
C ALA A 22 22.11 4.60 -1.04
N GLY A 23 21.96 3.36 -1.51
CA GLY A 23 20.83 2.49 -1.23
C GLY A 23 20.57 2.19 0.25
N PHE A 24 19.39 1.64 0.51
CA PHE A 24 19.02 1.07 1.80
C PHE A 24 19.05 -0.47 1.72
N GLU A 25 20.26 -1.02 1.76
CA GLU A 25 20.50 -2.46 1.75
C GLU A 25 20.62 -3.08 3.16
N ASN A 26 20.21 -4.34 3.31
CA ASN A 26 20.50 -5.11 4.53
C ASN A 26 21.94 -5.63 4.43
N ILE A 27 22.74 -5.37 5.45
CA ILE A 27 24.15 -5.78 5.58
C ILE A 27 24.35 -7.28 5.34
N GLU A 28 23.40 -8.12 5.76
CA GLU A 28 23.47 -9.58 5.57
C GLU A 28 23.17 -9.99 4.13
N GLN A 29 22.21 -9.33 3.48
CA GLN A 29 21.85 -9.58 2.07
C GLN A 29 22.86 -8.98 1.09
N ALA A 30 23.66 -8.00 1.51
CA ALA A 30 24.66 -7.35 0.68
C ALA A 30 25.92 -8.19 0.44
N GLY A 31 26.04 -9.37 1.07
CA GLY A 31 27.16 -10.30 0.85
C GLY A 31 28.54 -9.77 1.28
N GLN A 32 28.58 -8.72 2.11
CA GLN A 32 29.82 -7.98 2.40
C GLN A 32 30.75 -8.75 3.35
N THR A 33 31.74 -9.43 2.75
CA THR A 33 32.81 -10.14 3.43
C THR A 33 33.94 -9.20 3.87
N GLY A 34 33.66 -8.29 4.80
CA GLY A 34 34.67 -7.43 5.40
C GLY A 34 34.12 -6.53 6.50
N MET A 35 34.84 -6.39 7.62
CA MET A 35 34.42 -5.54 8.75
C MET A 35 34.25 -4.08 8.32
N GLU A 36 35.14 -3.59 7.46
CA GLU A 36 35.09 -2.23 6.92
C GLU A 36 33.86 -2.00 6.02
N ALA A 37 33.57 -2.91 5.09
CA ALA A 37 32.39 -2.84 4.24
C ALA A 37 31.10 -2.81 5.06
N LYS A 38 30.98 -3.71 6.06
CA LYS A 38 29.85 -3.71 7.01
C LYS A 38 29.73 -2.36 7.75
N MET A 39 30.84 -1.74 8.16
CA MET A 39 30.84 -0.43 8.81
C MET A 39 30.43 0.70 7.85
N GLN A 40 30.84 0.65 6.58
CA GLN A 40 30.44 1.64 5.57
C GLN A 40 28.92 1.56 5.30
N THR A 41 28.36 0.36 5.14
CA THR A 41 26.92 0.14 4.97
C THR A 41 26.12 0.55 6.21
N ALA A 42 26.63 0.28 7.41
CA ALA A 42 26.02 0.78 8.64
C ALA A 42 25.97 2.33 8.71
N LYS A 43 27.02 3.02 8.22
CA LYS A 43 27.03 4.49 8.12
C LYS A 43 26.02 5.02 7.09
N ILE A 44 25.89 4.37 5.94
CA ILE A 44 24.88 4.72 4.90
C ILE A 44 23.46 4.55 5.48
N ASN A 45 23.18 3.39 6.06
CA ASN A 45 21.88 3.09 6.67
C ASN A 45 21.55 4.00 7.85
N LYS A 46 22.55 4.45 8.64
CA LYS A 46 22.35 5.47 9.68
C LYS A 46 21.88 6.80 9.07
N GLY A 47 22.47 7.22 7.95
CA GLY A 47 22.05 8.42 7.23
C GLY A 47 20.60 8.35 6.75
N ASN A 48 20.27 7.29 6.03
CA ASN A 48 18.92 7.05 5.51
C ASN A 48 17.87 6.92 6.64
N SER A 49 18.21 6.28 7.76
CA SER A 49 17.32 6.13 8.93
C SER A 49 17.16 7.41 9.76
N ALA A 50 18.15 8.30 9.77
CA ALA A 50 18.01 9.64 10.37
C ALA A 50 17.10 10.52 9.52
N LEU A 51 17.31 10.54 8.20
CA LEU A 51 16.46 11.31 7.26
C LEU A 51 15.00 10.86 7.33
N LYS A 52 14.74 9.55 7.42
CA LYS A 52 13.39 9.04 7.64
C LYS A 52 12.74 9.60 8.91
N ARG A 53 13.44 9.60 10.04
CA ARG A 53 12.90 10.11 11.32
C ARG A 53 12.66 11.61 11.31
N VAL A 54 13.55 12.38 10.66
CA VAL A 54 13.35 13.82 10.42
C VAL A 54 12.05 14.07 9.65
N LEU A 55 11.86 13.41 8.52
CA LEU A 55 10.66 13.56 7.69
C LEU A 55 9.38 13.08 8.39
N GLU A 56 9.47 12.02 9.20
CA GLU A 56 8.35 11.54 10.03
C GLU A 56 7.98 12.57 11.11
N SER A 57 8.94 13.16 11.81
CA SER A 57 8.69 14.21 12.81
C SER A 57 8.11 15.49 12.21
N ILE A 58 8.59 15.93 11.04
CA ILE A 58 8.01 17.08 10.32
C ILE A 58 6.57 16.77 9.89
N ALA A 59 6.31 15.59 9.30
CA ALA A 59 4.98 15.21 8.84
C ALA A 59 3.97 15.02 9.99
N ASN A 60 4.43 14.66 11.19
CA ASN A 60 3.60 14.58 12.40
C ASN A 60 3.37 15.96 13.06
N GLY A 61 4.20 16.97 12.75
CA GLY A 61 4.19 18.26 13.41
C GLY A 61 4.81 18.24 14.82
N ASP A 62 5.83 17.39 15.03
CA ASP A 62 6.55 17.31 16.30
C ASP A 62 7.26 18.63 16.63
N SER A 63 7.33 18.99 17.92
CA SER A 63 7.97 20.25 18.36
C SER A 63 9.50 20.23 18.31
N HIS A 64 10.12 19.09 18.06
CA HIS A 64 11.56 18.92 17.95
C HIS A 64 11.88 17.92 16.83
N VAL A 65 12.64 18.37 15.82
CA VAL A 65 13.03 17.56 14.67
C VAL A 65 14.52 17.19 14.79
N PRO A 66 14.89 15.89 14.76
CA PRO A 66 16.23 15.43 15.12
C PRO A 66 17.25 15.54 13.95
N PHE A 67 17.45 16.76 13.42
CA PHE A 67 18.40 16.99 12.31
C PHE A 67 19.86 16.61 12.64
N GLN A 68 20.24 16.60 13.92
CA GLN A 68 21.61 16.33 14.38
C GLN A 68 22.02 14.84 14.35
N ASP A 69 21.09 13.92 14.12
CA ASP A 69 21.35 12.47 14.19
C ASP A 69 22.28 11.94 13.08
N SER A 70 22.42 12.69 11.99
CA SER A 70 23.33 12.42 10.88
C SER A 70 23.85 13.71 10.26
N LYS A 71 25.10 13.69 9.77
CA LYS A 71 25.65 14.79 8.95
C LYS A 71 24.79 15.10 7.72
N LEU A 72 24.11 14.08 7.16
CA LEU A 72 23.19 14.26 6.04
C LEU A 72 21.99 15.15 6.42
N THR A 73 21.36 14.87 7.55
CA THR A 73 20.19 15.63 8.00
C THR A 73 20.57 17.04 8.44
N MET A 74 21.77 17.24 8.99
CA MET A 74 22.31 18.59 9.25
C MET A 74 22.52 19.40 7.96
N LEU A 75 23.04 18.79 6.89
CA LEU A 75 23.25 19.46 5.60
C LEU A 75 21.94 19.78 4.86
N LEU A 76 20.90 19.00 5.11
CA LEU A 76 19.57 19.18 4.52
C LEU A 76 18.64 20.07 5.39
N GLN A 77 19.06 20.49 6.58
CA GLN A 77 18.24 21.25 7.52
C GLN A 77 17.67 22.52 6.88
N ASP A 78 18.52 23.34 6.25
CA ASP A 78 18.13 24.54 5.49
C ASP A 78 17.06 24.25 4.42
N SER A 79 17.04 23.04 3.86
CA SER A 79 16.09 22.63 2.80
C SER A 79 14.75 22.13 3.34
N PHE A 80 14.60 21.95 4.65
CA PHE A 80 13.35 21.53 5.30
C PHE A 80 12.81 22.57 6.30
N GLU A 81 13.64 23.51 6.74
CA GLU A 81 13.24 24.60 7.66
C GLU A 81 12.93 25.93 6.95
N ASP A 82 13.48 26.21 5.76
CA ASP A 82 13.18 27.44 5.02
C ASP A 82 11.87 27.33 4.21
N ASP A 83 10.87 28.15 4.56
CA ASP A 83 9.60 28.31 3.84
C ASP A 83 9.76 28.67 2.34
N LYS A 84 10.91 29.24 1.94
CA LYS A 84 11.20 29.59 0.54
C LYS A 84 11.83 28.45 -0.24
N SER A 85 12.31 27.41 0.43
CA SER A 85 12.93 26.25 -0.20
C SER A 85 11.89 25.36 -0.89
N LYS A 86 12.33 24.55 -1.85
CA LYS A 86 11.50 23.54 -2.52
C LYS A 86 12.27 22.24 -2.63
N VAL A 87 11.75 21.19 -1.98
CA VAL A 87 12.35 19.85 -2.03
C VAL A 87 11.63 19.00 -3.06
N LEU A 88 12.37 18.50 -4.04
CA LEU A 88 11.94 17.40 -4.91
C LEU A 88 12.58 16.10 -4.42
N MET A 89 11.76 15.09 -4.16
CA MET A 89 12.22 13.77 -3.78
C MET A 89 11.89 12.75 -4.87
N ILE A 90 12.92 12.05 -5.36
CA ILE A 90 12.78 10.96 -6.33
C ILE A 90 12.88 9.62 -5.58
N LEU A 91 11.90 8.74 -5.80
CA LEU A 91 11.78 7.46 -5.11
C LEU A 91 12.07 6.31 -6.08
N CYS A 92 13.29 5.78 -6.02
CA CYS A 92 13.69 4.61 -6.81
C CYS A 92 13.26 3.32 -6.09
N ALA A 93 12.33 2.57 -6.69
CA ALA A 93 11.84 1.30 -6.16
C ALA A 93 11.93 0.17 -7.20
N SER A 94 12.02 -1.08 -6.74
CA SER A 94 12.17 -2.25 -7.62
C SER A 94 10.81 -2.91 -7.91
N PRO A 95 10.51 -3.25 -9.18
CA PRO A 95 9.28 -3.97 -9.53
C PRO A 95 9.34 -5.48 -9.22
N ASP A 96 10.51 -6.01 -8.80
CA ASP A 96 10.70 -7.43 -8.50
C ASP A 96 9.86 -7.86 -7.27
N PRO A 97 8.94 -8.85 -7.40
CA PRO A 97 8.11 -9.30 -6.29
C PRO A 97 8.93 -9.85 -5.11
N LYS A 98 10.15 -10.35 -5.33
CA LYS A 98 11.05 -10.80 -4.24
C LYS A 98 11.51 -9.66 -3.33
N LYS A 99 11.36 -8.41 -3.77
CA LYS A 99 11.77 -7.20 -3.03
C LYS A 99 10.57 -6.34 -2.59
N LEU A 100 9.34 -6.85 -2.74
CA LEU A 100 8.09 -6.13 -2.48
C LEU A 100 8.04 -5.45 -1.09
N HIS A 101 8.56 -6.09 -0.03
CA HIS A 101 8.67 -5.48 1.30
C HIS A 101 9.50 -4.17 1.31
N LYS A 102 10.60 -4.13 0.55
CA LYS A 102 11.43 -2.91 0.42
C LYS A 102 10.70 -1.85 -0.41
N THR A 103 10.04 -2.26 -1.49
CA THR A 103 9.23 -1.36 -2.34
C THR A 103 8.08 -0.71 -1.56
N ILE A 104 7.32 -1.47 -0.76
CA ILE A 104 6.30 -0.90 0.15
C ILE A 104 6.93 0.08 1.14
N SER A 105 8.06 -0.28 1.75
CA SER A 105 8.77 0.60 2.69
C SER A 105 9.18 1.94 2.08
N THR A 106 9.63 1.95 0.82
CA THR A 106 9.97 3.17 0.06
C THR A 106 8.73 3.98 -0.31
N LEU A 107 7.61 3.33 -0.66
CA LEU A 107 6.36 4.00 -1.01
C LEU A 107 5.69 4.66 0.22
N GLU A 108 5.66 3.97 1.36
CA GLU A 108 5.16 4.56 2.63
C GLU A 108 6.03 5.74 3.09
N TYR A 109 7.34 5.66 2.88
CA TYR A 109 8.25 6.77 3.14
C TYR A 109 7.94 7.98 2.24
N GLY A 110 7.70 7.75 0.95
CA GLY A 110 7.24 8.78 0.01
C GLY A 110 5.89 9.39 0.39
N ARG A 111 4.94 8.55 0.82
CA ARG A 111 3.61 8.96 1.29
C ARG A 111 3.69 9.93 2.46
N LYS A 112 4.53 9.65 3.46
CA LYS A 112 4.75 10.55 4.60
C LYS A 112 5.44 11.84 4.19
N SER A 113 6.45 11.77 3.33
CA SER A 113 7.18 12.95 2.84
C SER A 113 6.27 13.92 2.07
N LYS A 114 5.25 13.41 1.36
CA LYS A 114 4.24 14.24 0.67
C LYS A 114 3.37 15.09 1.62
N CYS A 115 3.26 14.70 2.90
CA CYS A 115 2.46 15.45 3.89
C CYS A 115 3.19 16.70 4.43
N ILE A 116 4.44 16.94 4.04
CA ILE A 116 5.21 18.10 4.48
C ILE A 116 4.79 19.32 3.67
N VAL A 117 4.03 20.21 4.31
CA VAL A 117 3.54 21.46 3.73
C VAL A 117 4.38 22.62 4.24
N HIS A 118 5.12 23.27 3.35
CA HIS A 118 5.81 24.53 3.62
C HIS A 118 4.78 25.67 3.57
N GLY A 119 4.89 26.66 4.46
CA GLY A 119 3.83 27.66 4.66
C GLY A 119 3.69 28.64 3.49
N PRO A 120 2.48 29.12 3.15
CA PRO A 120 2.34 30.24 2.22
C PRO A 120 2.89 31.53 2.88
N HIS A 121 3.87 32.13 2.21
CA HIS A 121 4.57 33.35 2.63
C HIS A 121 3.65 34.50 3.07
N THR A 122 3.51 34.71 4.38
CA THR A 122 3.08 35.99 4.97
C THR A 122 4.32 36.85 5.25
N PRO A 123 4.48 38.03 4.61
CA PRO A 123 5.62 38.89 4.87
C PRO A 123 5.53 39.51 6.27
N LEU A 124 6.59 39.29 7.05
CA LEU A 124 6.98 40.02 8.26
C LEU A 124 5.99 40.03 9.45
N LYS A 125 6.47 39.51 10.57
CA LYS A 125 6.22 40.14 11.88
C LYS A 125 7.54 40.39 12.59
N GLU A 126 7.75 41.64 12.95
CA GLU A 126 8.80 42.06 13.88
C GLU A 126 8.64 41.36 15.23
N LYS A 127 9.75 41.22 15.95
CA LYS A 127 9.71 40.94 17.38
C LYS A 127 9.22 42.19 18.08
N ASP A 128 8.17 42.08 18.90
CA ASP A 128 8.29 42.34 20.35
C ASP A 128 6.94 42.18 21.11
N LEU A 129 7.10 41.93 22.42
CA LEU A 129 6.11 41.80 23.51
C LEU A 129 5.22 40.52 23.60
N PRO A 130 4.84 40.08 24.82
CA PRO A 130 4.32 38.73 25.08
C PRO A 130 2.90 38.68 25.71
N LEU A 131 1.92 38.07 25.05
CA LEU A 131 0.58 37.75 25.60
C LEU A 131 0.03 36.45 24.91
N PRO A 132 -1.15 35.93 25.33
CA PRO A 132 -1.36 34.83 26.28
C PRO A 132 -1.58 33.47 25.58
N PRO A 133 -1.77 32.33 26.30
CA PRO A 133 -2.02 31.03 25.66
C PRO A 133 -3.37 30.98 24.93
N ALA A 134 -3.33 31.10 23.60
CA ALA A 134 -4.50 30.99 22.74
C ALA A 134 -4.86 29.52 22.45
N VAL A 135 -6.16 29.21 22.60
CA VAL A 135 -6.77 27.91 22.32
C VAL A 135 -6.55 27.50 20.86
N ARG A 136 -6.03 26.29 20.61
CA ARG A 136 -5.96 25.71 19.26
C ARG A 136 -7.36 25.30 18.77
N PRO A 137 -7.79 25.66 17.55
CA PRO A 137 -8.98 25.07 16.95
C PRO A 137 -8.69 23.62 16.55
N ARG A 138 -9.53 22.67 16.99
CA ARG A 138 -9.53 21.29 16.47
C ARG A 138 -9.93 21.33 14.99
N ARG A 139 -9.09 20.79 14.09
CA ARG A 139 -9.54 20.43 12.74
C ARG A 139 -10.06 19.00 12.72
N ALA A 140 -11.17 18.85 12.00
CA ALA A 140 -11.98 17.65 11.89
C ALA A 140 -11.19 16.38 11.53
N ALA A 141 -11.51 15.29 12.22
CA ALA A 141 -11.40 13.97 11.63
C ALA A 141 -12.58 13.78 10.68
N ASN A 142 -12.30 13.53 9.39
CA ASN A 142 -13.33 13.05 8.45
C ASN A 142 -13.65 11.58 8.79
N ALA A 143 -14.59 11.38 9.72
CA ALA A 143 -15.34 10.14 9.77
C ALA A 143 -16.49 10.23 8.76
N TYR A 144 -16.49 9.35 7.75
CA TYR A 144 -17.66 9.16 6.90
C TYR A 144 -18.74 8.43 7.72
N SER A 145 -19.68 9.20 8.26
CA SER A 145 -20.93 8.67 8.81
C SER A 145 -22.09 9.15 7.92
N GLY A 146 -22.61 8.24 7.09
CA GLY A 146 -23.92 8.42 6.48
C GLY A 146 -25.00 8.14 7.52
N ASP A 147 -25.79 9.16 7.86
CA ASP A 147 -26.88 9.09 8.83
C ASP A 147 -28.20 9.48 8.16
N THR A 148 -29.27 8.74 8.45
CA THR A 148 -30.66 9.25 8.41
C THR A 148 -31.55 8.42 9.34
N ARG A 149 -31.68 8.86 10.60
CA ARG A 149 -32.89 9.55 11.14
C ARG A 149 -34.25 8.88 10.83
N SER A 150 -34.95 8.20 11.76
CA SER A 150 -35.77 8.70 12.91
C SER A 150 -36.88 9.69 12.53
N THR A 151 -38.07 9.74 13.14
CA THR A 151 -38.61 9.28 14.46
C THR A 151 -39.92 8.46 14.24
N THR A 152 -40.76 7.99 15.18
CA THR A 152 -41.04 8.16 16.64
C THR A 152 -41.14 6.78 17.34
N SER A 153 -41.70 6.52 18.54
CA SER A 153 -42.29 7.30 19.66
C SER A 153 -41.99 6.61 21.02
N SER A 154 -42.29 7.30 22.12
CA SER A 154 -42.23 6.86 23.54
C SER A 154 -43.13 5.64 23.87
N CYS A 155 -43.13 5.01 25.07
CA CYS A 155 -42.58 5.35 26.39
C CYS A 155 -42.42 4.10 27.31
N HIS A 156 -41.59 4.24 28.35
CA HIS A 156 -41.61 3.56 29.68
C HIS A 156 -41.78 2.02 29.80
N SER A 157 -40.81 1.39 30.44
CA SER A 157 -41.01 0.15 31.20
C SER A 157 -40.24 0.17 32.53
N SER A 158 -40.95 -0.14 33.62
CA SER A 158 -40.41 -0.33 34.96
C SER A 158 -40.78 -1.73 35.44
N SER A 159 -39.83 -2.42 36.06
CA SER A 159 -40.02 -3.66 36.84
C SER A 159 -40.98 -3.44 38.04
N PRO A 160 -41.45 -4.46 38.82
CA PRO A 160 -40.89 -5.82 38.95
C PRO A 160 -41.85 -7.00 39.32
N LEU A 161 -41.26 -8.17 39.61
CA LEU A 161 -41.71 -9.33 40.44
C LEU A 161 -42.80 -10.32 39.93
N PRO A 162 -42.67 -11.63 40.28
CA PRO A 162 -43.73 -12.66 40.18
C PRO A 162 -44.19 -13.26 41.53
N ALA A 163 -45.22 -14.14 41.46
CA ALA A 163 -45.86 -14.95 42.52
C ALA A 163 -46.95 -14.22 43.36
N PRO A 164 -48.00 -14.95 43.83
CA PRO A 164 -47.84 -15.79 45.02
C PRO A 164 -48.55 -17.18 44.98
N ARG A 165 -48.23 -18.02 45.97
CA ARG A 165 -49.01 -19.22 46.36
C ARG A 165 -50.07 -18.86 47.41
N ARG A 166 -51.02 -19.78 47.61
CA ARG A 166 -52.14 -19.72 48.58
C ARG A 166 -51.70 -19.29 49.99
N HIS A 167 -52.49 -18.43 50.62
CA HIS A 167 -52.54 -18.27 52.07
C HIS A 167 -53.82 -18.92 52.63
N SER A 168 -53.68 -19.62 53.75
CA SER A 168 -54.74 -19.72 54.75
C SER A 168 -54.58 -18.57 55.75
N LEU A 169 -55.68 -18.12 56.35
CA LEU A 169 -55.70 -17.45 57.65
C LEU A 169 -57.10 -17.59 58.28
N SER A 170 -57.18 -17.33 59.59
CA SER A 170 -58.29 -17.70 60.48
C SER A 170 -58.98 -16.46 61.08
N LEU A 171 -60.00 -16.70 61.94
CA LEU A 171 -60.70 -15.76 62.84
C LEU A 171 -61.82 -14.92 62.16
N HIS A 172 -63.00 -14.66 62.74
CA HIS A 172 -63.66 -15.12 63.99
C HIS A 172 -65.13 -14.60 64.04
N HIS A 173 -66.14 -15.42 64.44
CA HIS A 173 -67.18 -15.15 65.48
C HIS A 173 -68.52 -15.91 65.35
N HIS A 174 -68.85 -16.62 66.45
CA HIS A 174 -70.13 -16.74 67.17
C HIS A 174 -71.52 -17.03 66.52
N LEU A 175 -72.23 -17.93 67.22
CA LEU A 175 -73.68 -18.13 67.41
C LEU A 175 -74.49 -19.03 66.45
N SER A 176 -74.90 -20.19 67.01
CA SER A 176 -76.28 -20.75 67.04
C SER A 176 -77.07 -20.87 65.71
N LEU A 177 -77.59 -22.02 65.28
CA LEU A 177 -78.28 -23.09 66.03
C LEU A 177 -78.77 -24.22 65.07
N TYR A 178 -79.22 -25.35 65.65
CA TYR A 178 -80.05 -26.45 65.10
C TYR A 178 -79.46 -27.65 64.29
N PHE A 179 -79.73 -28.83 64.90
CA PHE A 179 -79.85 -30.24 64.44
C PHE A 179 -80.64 -30.45 63.12
N PRO A 180 -80.68 -31.66 62.48
CA PRO A 180 -80.63 -33.05 63.04
C PRO A 180 -79.74 -34.05 62.23
N LEU A 181 -79.59 -35.38 62.47
CA LEU A 181 -79.82 -36.35 63.59
C LEU A 181 -78.99 -37.66 63.35
N SER A 182 -79.08 -38.66 64.26
CA SER A 182 -78.62 -40.07 64.17
C SER A 182 -77.10 -40.31 64.16
N GLY A 183 -76.48 -41.14 65.00
CA GLY A 183 -76.93 -42.01 66.10
C GLY A 183 -75.91 -43.15 66.31
N ASP A 184 -75.71 -43.79 67.48
CA ASP A 184 -76.22 -43.59 68.85
C ASP A 184 -75.24 -44.24 69.87
N GLU A 185 -75.36 -43.96 71.18
CA GLU A 185 -74.45 -44.45 72.24
C GLU A 185 -75.22 -45.15 73.40
N PRO A 186 -74.74 -46.27 73.97
CA PRO A 186 -75.26 -46.82 75.22
C PRO A 186 -74.26 -46.69 76.38
N ALA A 187 -74.37 -45.62 77.18
CA ALA A 187 -73.56 -45.42 78.37
C ALA A 187 -74.11 -46.17 79.60
N ARG A 188 -73.24 -46.94 80.27
CA ARG A 188 -73.45 -47.45 81.64
C ARG A 188 -73.46 -46.30 82.67
N GLN A 189 -73.93 -46.53 83.90
CA GLN A 189 -73.04 -46.81 85.07
C GLN A 189 -73.69 -46.58 86.47
N ARG A 190 -73.84 -47.66 87.28
CA ARG A 190 -73.85 -47.72 88.78
C ARG A 190 -75.01 -47.00 89.54
N ARG A 191 -75.45 -47.39 90.77
CA ARG A 191 -74.95 -48.26 91.88
C ARG A 191 -76.19 -48.85 92.62
N SER A 192 -76.34 -50.17 92.78
CA SER A 192 -76.03 -50.97 93.99
C SER A 192 -76.68 -50.55 95.33
N ARG A 193 -77.64 -51.36 95.86
CA ARG A 193 -77.47 -52.28 97.03
C ARG A 193 -78.79 -52.99 97.47
N HIS A 194 -78.68 -54.29 97.79
CA HIS A 194 -79.43 -55.16 98.77
C HIS A 194 -80.97 -55.00 99.00
N SER A 195 -81.77 -56.05 99.28
CA SER A 195 -81.57 -57.52 99.36
C SER A 195 -82.93 -58.27 99.45
N THR A 196 -82.90 -59.63 99.44
CA THR A 196 -83.91 -60.59 99.99
C THR A 196 -85.31 -60.61 99.30
N PHE A 197 -86.08 -61.71 99.22
CA PHE A 197 -85.98 -63.07 99.76
C PHE A 197 -86.80 -64.08 98.91
N GLN A 198 -86.39 -65.36 98.88
CA GLN A 198 -87.12 -66.61 98.55
C GLN A 198 -87.99 -66.73 97.25
N SER A 199 -88.08 -67.84 96.50
CA SER A 199 -87.83 -69.29 96.69
C SER A 199 -89.06 -70.17 97.03
N TRP A 200 -89.49 -70.93 96.01
CA TRP A 200 -89.94 -72.34 96.06
C TRP A 200 -91.37 -72.74 96.50
N PHE A 201 -91.99 -73.56 95.62
CA PHE A 201 -92.80 -74.77 95.89
C PHE A 201 -94.11 -74.65 96.72
N LEU A 202 -95.24 -75.28 96.35
CA LEU A 202 -95.42 -76.74 96.27
C LEU A 202 -96.68 -77.16 95.45
N SER A 203 -96.80 -78.46 95.20
CA SER A 203 -97.91 -79.21 94.59
C SER A 203 -98.95 -79.71 95.61
N GLU A 204 -100.18 -80.00 95.17
CA GLU A 204 -101.03 -81.21 95.40
C GLU A 204 -102.44 -80.91 94.82
N LEU A 205 -103.19 -81.78 94.13
CA LEU A 205 -103.62 -83.18 94.32
C LEU A 205 -104.76 -83.34 95.37
N VAL A 206 -105.84 -84.04 94.96
CA VAL A 206 -106.88 -84.74 95.77
C VAL A 206 -108.14 -83.98 96.28
N ILE A 207 -109.25 -84.20 95.54
CA ILE A 207 -110.66 -84.50 95.97
C ILE A 207 -111.45 -83.51 96.87
N ALA A 208 -112.63 -83.07 96.38
CA ALA A 208 -113.94 -83.24 97.07
C ALA A 208 -115.19 -82.88 96.21
N LEU A 209 -115.97 -83.93 95.90
CA LEU A 209 -117.44 -84.07 95.80
C LEU A 209 -118.44 -82.88 95.69
N VAL A 210 -119.56 -83.22 95.02
CA VAL A 210 -120.93 -82.62 95.00
C VAL A 210 -121.29 -81.70 93.82
N SER A 211 -122.46 -82.01 93.23
CA SER A 211 -123.01 -81.56 91.94
C SER A 211 -123.93 -80.31 92.09
N PRO A 212 -124.76 -79.92 91.09
CA PRO A 212 -124.40 -78.90 90.09
C PRO A 212 -125.36 -77.69 90.07
N SER A 213 -125.10 -76.69 89.23
CA SER A 213 -126.14 -75.74 88.76
C SER A 213 -125.86 -75.22 87.35
N ARG A 214 -126.93 -75.03 86.57
CA ARG A 214 -126.92 -74.74 85.14
C ARG A 214 -126.64 -73.26 84.84
N SER A 215 -125.44 -72.94 84.36
CA SER A 215 -125.16 -71.68 83.63
C SER A 215 -123.97 -71.76 82.66
N LEU A 216 -123.27 -72.88 82.58
CA LEU A 216 -121.97 -73.02 81.90
C LEU A 216 -122.05 -73.37 80.40
N GLN A 217 -123.25 -73.43 79.81
CA GLN A 217 -123.46 -73.93 78.45
C GLN A 217 -123.46 -72.84 77.36
N GLU A 218 -123.77 -71.58 77.71
CA GLU A 218 -123.77 -70.45 76.75
C GLU A 218 -122.35 -69.91 76.48
N CYS A 219 -121.48 -69.87 77.51
CA CYS A 219 -120.10 -69.42 77.37
C CYS A 219 -119.25 -70.27 76.41
N SER A 220 -119.63 -71.54 76.16
CA SER A 220 -118.84 -72.44 75.30
C SER A 220 -119.02 -72.17 73.81
N SER A 221 -120.13 -71.58 73.37
CA SER A 221 -120.36 -71.29 71.94
C SER A 221 -119.56 -70.08 71.47
N MET A 222 -119.56 -69.02 72.29
CA MET A 222 -118.93 -67.75 71.95
C MET A 222 -117.40 -67.84 71.84
N VAL A 223 -116.78 -68.73 72.63
CA VAL A 223 -115.32 -68.98 72.58
C VAL A 223 -114.89 -69.68 71.29
N ILE A 224 -115.74 -70.53 70.69
CA ILE A 224 -115.41 -71.23 69.44
C ILE A 224 -115.50 -70.28 68.24
N GLN A 225 -116.54 -69.44 68.15
CA GLN A 225 -116.62 -68.44 67.08
C GLN A 225 -115.47 -67.43 67.14
N LEU A 226 -115.15 -66.91 68.33
CA LEU A 226 -114.00 -66.01 68.53
C LEU A 226 -112.65 -66.71 68.25
N SER A 227 -112.57 -68.03 68.39
CA SER A 227 -111.39 -68.82 67.99
C SER A 227 -111.27 -68.90 66.46
N GLU A 228 -112.36 -69.17 65.75
CA GLU A 228 -112.36 -69.27 64.28
C GLU A 228 -112.05 -67.92 63.63
N GLU A 229 -112.72 -66.84 64.06
CA GLU A 229 -112.45 -65.46 63.62
C GLU A 229 -111.00 -65.04 63.89
N LYS A 230 -110.46 -65.42 65.06
CA LYS A 230 -109.05 -65.18 65.38
C LYS A 230 -108.12 -65.92 64.42
N THR A 231 -108.36 -67.20 64.13
CA THR A 231 -107.51 -67.95 63.19
C THR A 231 -107.59 -67.43 61.76
N GLN A 232 -108.76 -66.93 61.33
CA GLN A 232 -108.93 -66.27 60.04
C GLN A 232 -108.15 -64.95 59.97
N ALA A 233 -108.26 -64.11 61.00
CA ALA A 233 -107.51 -62.86 61.09
C ALA A 233 -105.98 -63.10 61.18
N GLU A 234 -105.54 -64.13 61.92
CA GLU A 234 -104.13 -64.53 61.98
C GLU A 234 -103.62 -65.01 60.61
N ALA A 235 -104.43 -65.76 59.84
CA ALA A 235 -104.09 -66.18 58.48
C ALA A 235 -104.03 -65.00 57.48
N GLU A 236 -104.94 -64.04 57.56
CA GLU A 236 -104.93 -62.83 56.74
C GLU A 236 -103.74 -61.91 57.07
N ILE A 237 -103.39 -61.76 58.36
CA ILE A 237 -102.19 -61.06 58.80
C ILE A 237 -100.93 -61.74 58.28
N GLU A 238 -100.84 -63.08 58.36
CA GLU A 238 -99.68 -63.83 57.88
C GLU A 238 -99.56 -63.73 56.34
N MET A 239 -100.69 -63.71 55.60
CA MET A 239 -100.73 -63.48 54.16
C MET A 239 -100.29 -62.05 53.78
N LEU A 240 -100.83 -61.03 54.44
CA LEU A 240 -100.46 -59.62 54.21
C LEU A 240 -98.98 -59.37 54.55
N LYS A 241 -98.48 -59.96 55.65
CA LYS A 241 -97.07 -59.93 56.05
C LYS A 241 -96.16 -60.59 55.01
N LYS A 242 -96.59 -61.71 54.43
CA LYS A 242 -95.86 -62.39 53.33
C LYS A 242 -95.86 -61.57 52.04
N ASN A 243 -97.00 -60.97 51.67
CA ASN A 243 -97.11 -60.10 50.50
C ASN A 243 -96.26 -58.83 50.67
N MET A 244 -96.37 -58.14 51.81
CA MET A 244 -95.55 -56.98 52.16
C MET A 244 -94.05 -57.32 52.17
N SER A 245 -93.66 -58.49 52.68
CA SER A 245 -92.28 -58.98 52.61
C SER A 245 -91.80 -59.20 51.16
N SER A 246 -92.65 -59.77 50.29
CA SER A 246 -92.33 -59.93 48.87
C SER A 246 -92.28 -58.61 48.10
N GLU A 247 -93.11 -57.63 48.44
CA GLU A 247 -93.03 -56.28 47.87
C GLU A 247 -91.80 -55.53 48.35
N MET A 248 -91.43 -55.65 49.63
CA MET A 248 -90.22 -55.03 50.17
C MET A 248 -88.97 -55.59 49.50
N THR A 249 -88.86 -56.92 49.34
CA THR A 249 -87.72 -57.52 48.64
C THR A 249 -87.71 -57.16 47.14
N ASN A 250 -88.86 -57.07 46.47
CA ASN A 250 -88.92 -56.60 45.08
C ASN A 250 -88.54 -55.12 44.91
N LYS A 251 -89.00 -54.23 45.80
CA LYS A 251 -88.62 -52.81 45.81
C LYS A 251 -87.14 -52.62 46.15
N GLU A 252 -86.60 -53.42 47.06
CA GLU A 252 -85.17 -53.44 47.39
C GLU A 252 -84.31 -53.92 46.21
N ASN A 253 -84.75 -54.96 45.49
CA ASN A 253 -84.08 -55.46 44.29
C ASN A 253 -84.12 -54.45 43.14
N LEU A 254 -85.26 -53.81 42.89
CA LEU A 254 -85.38 -52.70 41.94
C LEU A 254 -84.49 -51.51 42.34
N GLY A 255 -84.43 -51.17 43.63
CA GLY A 255 -83.53 -50.13 44.14
C GLY A 255 -82.05 -50.43 43.87
N LYS A 256 -81.60 -51.67 44.12
CA LYS A 256 -80.25 -52.15 43.80
C LYS A 256 -79.98 -52.11 42.29
N GLN A 257 -80.95 -52.47 41.47
CA GLN A 257 -80.82 -52.46 40.01
C GLN A 257 -80.74 -51.01 39.46
N CYS A 258 -81.55 -50.09 39.97
CA CYS A 258 -81.46 -48.66 39.64
C CYS A 258 -80.13 -48.04 40.09
N ALA A 259 -79.64 -48.38 41.28
CA ALA A 259 -78.32 -47.94 41.76
C ALA A 259 -77.20 -48.43 40.82
N LYS A 260 -77.22 -49.72 40.43
CA LYS A 260 -76.22 -50.27 39.50
C LYS A 260 -76.23 -49.59 38.12
N VAL A 261 -77.42 -49.31 37.57
CA VAL A 261 -77.55 -48.58 36.30
C VAL A 261 -77.03 -47.14 36.42
N ALA A 262 -77.22 -46.49 37.57
CA ALA A 262 -76.65 -45.17 37.83
C ALA A 262 -75.12 -45.20 37.94
N GLU A 263 -74.53 -46.21 38.61
CA GLU A 263 -73.07 -46.40 38.70
C GLU A 263 -72.44 -46.72 37.33
N GLU A 264 -73.06 -47.59 36.54
CA GLU A 264 -72.64 -47.91 35.16
C GLU A 264 -72.74 -46.68 34.25
N ALA A 265 -73.76 -45.84 34.42
CA ALA A 265 -73.84 -44.56 33.73
C ALA A 265 -72.70 -43.61 34.17
N VAL A 266 -72.56 -43.32 35.47
CA VAL A 266 -71.55 -42.38 36.00
C VAL A 266 -70.14 -42.79 35.58
N SER A 267 -69.76 -44.06 35.70
CA SER A 267 -68.45 -44.55 35.25
C SER A 267 -68.24 -44.43 33.73
N GLY A 268 -69.31 -44.56 32.93
CA GLY A 268 -69.28 -44.26 31.50
C GLY A 268 -69.06 -42.77 31.19
N TRP A 269 -69.71 -41.88 31.96
CA TRP A 269 -69.51 -40.42 31.86
C TRP A 269 -68.09 -40.01 32.28
N GLU A 270 -67.60 -40.48 33.43
CA GLU A 270 -66.22 -40.20 33.91
C GLU A 270 -65.16 -40.66 32.90
N LYS A 271 -65.37 -41.85 32.29
CA LYS A 271 -64.49 -42.34 31.23
C LYS A 271 -64.51 -41.42 30.00
N ALA A 272 -65.68 -41.07 29.49
CA ALA A 272 -65.83 -40.18 28.34
C ALA A 272 -65.24 -38.78 28.62
N GLU A 273 -65.40 -38.25 29.83
CA GLU A 273 -64.80 -36.98 30.25
C GLU A 273 -63.27 -37.07 30.31
N SER A 274 -62.72 -38.17 30.83
CA SER A 274 -61.27 -38.39 30.83
C SER A 274 -60.68 -38.46 29.41
N GLU A 275 -61.37 -39.15 28.48
CA GLU A 275 -60.98 -39.24 27.08
C GLU A 275 -61.05 -37.86 26.41
N ALA A 276 -62.11 -37.09 26.64
CA ALA A 276 -62.25 -35.72 26.15
C ALA A 276 -61.13 -34.78 26.66
N VAL A 277 -60.72 -34.90 27.91
CA VAL A 277 -59.58 -34.15 28.47
C VAL A 277 -58.26 -34.54 27.79
N THR A 278 -58.01 -35.84 27.55
CA THR A 278 -56.79 -36.27 26.85
C THR A 278 -56.73 -35.78 25.39
N LEU A 279 -57.87 -35.81 24.68
CA LEU A 279 -58.00 -35.29 23.31
C LEU A 279 -57.80 -33.77 23.27
N LYS A 280 -58.34 -33.03 24.24
CA LYS A 280 -58.11 -31.59 24.39
C LYS A 280 -56.62 -31.27 24.58
N ASN A 281 -55.94 -31.97 25.49
CA ASN A 281 -54.50 -31.78 25.73
C ASN A 281 -53.68 -32.12 24.46
N HIS A 282 -54.09 -33.14 23.69
CA HIS A 282 -53.49 -33.46 22.39
C HIS A 282 -53.69 -32.34 21.36
N LEU A 283 -54.91 -31.80 21.25
CA LEU A 283 -55.23 -30.69 20.34
C LEU A 283 -54.44 -29.42 20.69
N GLU A 284 -54.31 -29.09 21.98
CA GLU A 284 -53.50 -27.96 22.46
C GLU A 284 -52.01 -28.15 22.11
N SER A 285 -51.46 -29.35 22.33
CA SER A 285 -50.09 -29.70 21.96
C SER A 285 -49.84 -29.61 20.44
N ILE A 286 -50.75 -30.17 19.63
CA ILE A 286 -50.68 -30.10 18.16
C ILE A 286 -50.79 -28.66 17.67
N THR A 287 -51.64 -27.84 18.30
CA THR A 287 -51.80 -26.42 17.96
C THR A 287 -50.52 -25.63 18.25
N LEU A 288 -49.87 -25.88 19.39
CA LEU A 288 -48.59 -25.26 19.72
C LEU A 288 -47.47 -25.66 18.75
N LEU A 289 -47.39 -26.95 18.38
CA LEU A 289 -46.43 -27.44 17.38
C LEU A 289 -46.69 -26.83 16.00
N LYS A 290 -47.96 -26.68 15.60
CA LYS A 290 -48.35 -26.02 14.36
C LYS A 290 -47.89 -24.56 14.34
N LEU A 291 -48.20 -23.78 15.37
CA LEU A 291 -47.76 -22.38 15.49
C LEU A 291 -46.23 -22.27 15.41
N THR A 292 -45.52 -23.13 16.14
CA THR A 292 -44.04 -23.18 16.11
C THR A 292 -43.49 -23.51 14.71
N ALA A 293 -44.20 -24.32 13.92
CA ALA A 293 -43.83 -24.63 12.53
C ALA A 293 -44.16 -23.48 11.57
N GLU A 294 -45.28 -22.79 11.77
CA GLU A 294 -45.67 -21.59 11.00
C GLU A 294 -44.68 -20.43 11.22
N ASP A 295 -44.27 -20.18 12.47
CA ASP A 295 -43.21 -19.21 12.80
C ASP A 295 -41.89 -19.55 12.08
N ARG A 296 -41.45 -20.82 12.15
CA ARG A 296 -40.23 -21.28 11.44
C ARG A 296 -40.35 -21.12 9.92
N ALA A 297 -41.52 -21.41 9.35
CA ALA A 297 -41.75 -21.20 7.92
C ALA A 297 -41.65 -19.72 7.54
N SER A 298 -42.19 -18.81 8.36
CA SER A 298 -42.09 -17.36 8.14
C SER A 298 -40.63 -16.86 8.19
N HIS A 299 -39.82 -17.37 9.11
CA HIS A 299 -38.39 -17.05 9.20
C HIS A 299 -37.61 -17.55 7.98
N LEU A 300 -37.92 -18.75 7.47
CA LEU A 300 -37.29 -19.31 6.28
C LEU A 300 -37.70 -18.56 5.00
N ASP A 301 -38.96 -18.14 4.87
CA ASP A 301 -39.42 -17.28 3.77
C ASP A 301 -38.72 -15.90 3.78
N GLY A 302 -38.56 -15.30 4.97
CA GLY A 302 -37.78 -14.07 5.13
C GLY A 302 -36.32 -14.23 4.72
N ALA A 303 -35.66 -15.32 5.14
CA ALA A 303 -34.28 -15.62 4.74
C ALA A 303 -34.14 -15.89 3.24
N LEU A 304 -35.10 -16.60 2.63
CA LEU A 304 -35.12 -16.86 1.19
C LEU A 304 -35.25 -15.56 0.37
N LYS A 305 -36.13 -14.65 0.79
CA LYS A 305 -36.30 -13.33 0.16
C LYS A 305 -35.03 -12.50 0.19
N GLU A 306 -34.30 -12.49 1.30
CA GLU A 306 -33.01 -11.81 1.41
C GLU A 306 -31.94 -12.47 0.52
N CYS A 307 -31.86 -13.80 0.47
CA CYS A 307 -30.98 -14.51 -0.47
C CYS A 307 -31.31 -14.18 -1.94
N MET A 308 -32.59 -14.11 -2.32
CA MET A 308 -33.00 -13.70 -3.67
C MET A 308 -32.57 -12.26 -3.98
N ARG A 309 -32.78 -11.32 -3.04
CA ARG A 309 -32.33 -9.93 -3.16
C ARG A 309 -30.81 -9.82 -3.35
N GLN A 310 -30.04 -10.63 -2.64
CA GLN A 310 -28.58 -10.70 -2.80
C GLN A 310 -28.18 -11.27 -4.16
N ILE A 311 -28.86 -12.32 -4.65
CA ILE A 311 -28.63 -12.90 -5.98
C ILE A 311 -28.88 -11.85 -7.08
N ASP A 312 -29.97 -11.09 -6.99
CA ASP A 312 -30.29 -10.06 -7.99
C ASP A 312 -29.30 -8.88 -7.93
N GLN A 313 -28.85 -8.49 -6.73
CA GLN A 313 -27.77 -7.52 -6.57
C GLN A 313 -26.44 -8.01 -7.18
N VAL A 314 -26.11 -9.30 -7.04
CA VAL A 314 -24.93 -9.91 -7.66
C VAL A 314 -25.05 -9.93 -9.19
N LYS A 315 -26.22 -10.23 -9.76
CA LYS A 315 -26.43 -10.15 -11.23
C LYS A 315 -26.17 -8.74 -11.76
N THR A 316 -26.71 -7.71 -11.11
CA THR A 316 -26.47 -6.31 -11.50
C THR A 316 -24.98 -5.95 -11.44
N LEU A 317 -24.25 -6.42 -10.43
CA LEU A 317 -22.80 -6.22 -10.34
C LEU A 317 -22.03 -6.96 -11.45
N VAL A 318 -22.46 -8.17 -11.83
CA VAL A 318 -21.85 -8.92 -12.95
C VAL A 318 -22.06 -8.18 -14.28
N GLU A 319 -23.25 -7.63 -14.53
CA GLU A 319 -23.52 -6.81 -15.72
C GLU A 319 -22.61 -5.56 -15.75
N GLN A 320 -22.47 -4.86 -14.62
CA GLN A 320 -21.55 -3.72 -14.49
C GLN A 320 -20.08 -4.10 -14.73
N VAL A 321 -19.63 -5.25 -14.23
CA VAL A 321 -18.27 -5.75 -14.47
C VAL A 321 -18.07 -6.05 -15.95
N SER A 322 -19.03 -6.69 -16.63
CA SER A 322 -18.90 -6.97 -18.07
C SER A 322 -18.78 -5.69 -18.93
N GLY A 323 -19.52 -4.63 -18.59
CA GLY A 323 -19.36 -3.32 -19.25
C GLY A 323 -17.98 -2.70 -19.03
N LEU A 324 -17.42 -2.81 -17.82
CA LEU A 324 -16.05 -2.36 -17.52
C LEU A 324 -14.99 -3.21 -18.22
N GLU A 325 -15.22 -4.51 -18.42
CA GLU A 325 -14.32 -5.39 -19.20
C GLU A 325 -14.28 -4.98 -20.68
N ASP A 326 -15.42 -4.63 -21.28
CA ASP A 326 -15.49 -4.09 -22.65
C ASP A 326 -14.82 -2.71 -22.77
N GLU A 327 -15.00 -1.81 -21.80
CA GLU A 327 -14.29 -0.52 -21.75
C GLU A 327 -12.76 -0.70 -21.64
N VAL A 328 -12.30 -1.61 -20.77
CA VAL A 328 -10.87 -1.93 -20.61
C VAL A 328 -10.31 -2.50 -21.91
N LYS A 329 -11.08 -3.32 -22.64
CA LYS A 329 -10.67 -3.88 -23.92
C LYS A 329 -10.49 -2.79 -25.00
N ASP A 330 -11.46 -1.90 -25.16
CA ASP A 330 -11.37 -0.76 -26.10
C ASP A 330 -10.21 0.19 -25.76
N LEU A 331 -9.99 0.49 -24.47
CA LEU A 331 -8.84 1.28 -24.02
C LEU A 331 -7.50 0.57 -24.31
N ASN A 332 -7.44 -0.75 -24.17
CA ASN A 332 -6.23 -1.52 -24.45
C ASN A 332 -5.94 -1.61 -25.96
N GLU A 333 -6.96 -1.73 -26.82
CA GLU A 333 -6.82 -1.66 -28.27
C GLU A 333 -6.32 -0.27 -28.72
N LYS A 334 -6.85 0.82 -28.13
CA LYS A 334 -6.37 2.20 -28.35
C LYS A 334 -4.93 2.40 -27.89
N LEU A 335 -4.56 1.84 -26.74
CA LEU A 335 -3.19 1.90 -26.23
C LEU A 335 -2.21 1.16 -27.15
N ALA A 336 -2.57 -0.02 -27.65
CA ALA A 336 -1.75 -0.76 -28.60
C ALA A 336 -1.58 -0.01 -29.94
N ALA A 337 -2.63 0.63 -30.45
CA ALA A 337 -2.55 1.48 -31.63
C ALA A 337 -1.61 2.69 -31.41
N ALA A 338 -1.72 3.38 -30.27
CA ALA A 338 -0.84 4.50 -29.93
C ALA A 338 0.63 4.07 -29.76
N GLN A 339 0.90 2.89 -29.18
CA GLN A 339 2.24 2.32 -29.08
C GLN A 339 2.82 1.96 -30.47
N SER A 340 2.02 1.40 -31.37
CA SER A 340 2.39 1.15 -32.77
C SER A 340 2.75 2.46 -33.50
N GLU A 341 1.96 3.51 -33.34
CA GLU A 341 2.28 4.83 -33.92
C GLU A 341 3.57 5.44 -33.34
N MET A 342 3.77 5.35 -32.02
CA MET A 342 4.94 5.91 -31.35
C MET A 342 6.23 5.20 -31.81
N THR A 343 6.24 3.86 -31.78
CA THR A 343 7.39 3.07 -32.24
C THR A 343 7.68 3.28 -33.73
N ASN A 344 6.66 3.41 -34.59
CA ASN A 344 6.84 3.78 -36.00
C ASN A 344 7.46 5.18 -36.16
N LYS A 345 7.02 6.18 -35.39
CA LYS A 345 7.60 7.54 -35.41
C LYS A 345 9.04 7.56 -34.90
N GLU A 346 9.37 6.79 -33.87
CA GLU A 346 10.73 6.62 -33.35
C GLU A 346 11.64 5.96 -34.39
N ASN A 347 11.21 4.84 -35.00
CA ASN A 347 11.97 4.15 -36.05
C ASN A 347 12.25 5.08 -37.25
N LEU A 348 11.24 5.82 -37.71
CA LEU A 348 11.40 6.85 -38.76
C LEU A 348 12.34 7.99 -38.35
N GLY A 349 12.39 8.34 -37.07
CA GLY A 349 13.33 9.32 -36.51
C GLY A 349 14.77 8.81 -36.56
N TRP A 350 15.01 7.61 -36.02
CA TRP A 350 16.32 6.96 -36.03
C TRP A 350 16.84 6.69 -37.45
N GLU A 351 15.99 6.24 -38.37
CA GLU A 351 16.38 6.00 -39.77
C GLU A 351 16.79 7.29 -40.49
N LYS A 352 16.08 8.40 -40.25
CA LYS A 352 16.47 9.72 -40.78
C LYS A 352 17.80 10.21 -40.18
N ALA A 353 18.00 10.02 -38.88
CA ALA A 353 19.26 10.39 -38.22
C ALA A 353 20.42 9.56 -38.77
N ALA A 354 20.27 8.24 -38.90
CA ALA A 354 21.28 7.34 -39.47
C ALA A 354 21.71 7.79 -40.88
N LYS A 355 20.75 8.06 -41.78
CA LYS A 355 21.03 8.55 -43.14
C LYS A 355 21.79 9.89 -43.16
N GLN A 356 21.55 10.78 -42.19
CA GLN A 356 22.33 12.02 -42.05
C GLN A 356 23.75 11.75 -41.54
N PHE A 357 23.92 10.84 -40.58
CA PHE A 357 25.24 10.43 -40.08
C PHE A 357 26.08 9.74 -41.17
N ASP A 358 25.51 8.82 -41.94
CA ASP A 358 26.21 8.14 -43.03
C ASP A 358 26.65 9.13 -44.13
N LYS A 359 25.80 10.09 -44.48
CA LYS A 359 26.18 11.17 -45.40
C LYS A 359 27.35 12.00 -44.87
N MET A 360 27.27 12.44 -43.61
CA MET A 360 28.33 13.22 -42.98
C MET A 360 29.64 12.43 -42.88
N LYS A 361 29.56 11.14 -42.57
CA LYS A 361 30.69 10.21 -42.54
C LYS A 361 31.39 10.14 -43.91
N HIS A 362 30.64 9.90 -44.99
CA HIS A 362 31.21 9.87 -46.34
C HIS A 362 31.82 11.21 -46.77
N GLU A 363 31.22 12.35 -46.38
CA GLU A 363 31.81 13.68 -46.62
C GLU A 363 33.15 13.87 -45.87
N PHE A 364 33.33 13.29 -44.68
CA PHE A 364 34.59 13.31 -43.95
C PHE A 364 35.62 12.31 -44.52
N GLU A 365 35.21 11.10 -44.88
CA GLU A 365 36.06 10.09 -45.53
C GLU A 365 36.64 10.63 -46.85
N ALA A 366 35.83 11.31 -47.66
CA ALA A 366 36.28 11.96 -48.90
C ALA A 366 37.29 13.11 -48.65
N LYS A 367 37.10 13.89 -47.57
CA LYS A 367 38.04 14.96 -47.18
C LYS A 367 39.38 14.39 -46.69
N LEU A 368 39.36 13.31 -45.91
CA LEU A 368 40.56 12.61 -45.46
C LEU A 368 41.35 12.06 -46.65
N ALA A 369 40.70 11.32 -47.56
CA ALA A 369 41.35 10.78 -48.75
C ALA A 369 41.99 11.87 -49.65
N ASN A 370 41.37 13.04 -49.78
CA ASN A 370 41.94 14.19 -50.49
C ASN A 370 43.17 14.78 -49.78
N LEU A 371 43.14 14.89 -48.45
CA LEU A 371 44.29 15.37 -47.66
C LEU A 371 45.46 14.38 -47.72
N ASP A 372 45.20 13.07 -47.61
CA ASP A 372 46.22 12.03 -47.76
C ASP A 372 46.86 12.09 -49.14
N GLN A 373 46.08 12.30 -50.20
CA GLN A 373 46.60 12.46 -51.55
C GLN A 373 47.45 13.73 -51.71
N GLN A 374 47.08 14.84 -51.07
CA GLN A 374 47.87 16.07 -51.07
C GLN A 374 49.20 15.89 -50.31
N LEU A 375 49.16 15.20 -49.15
CA LEU A 375 50.35 14.85 -48.39
C LEU A 375 51.29 13.97 -49.22
N LEU A 376 50.76 12.96 -49.93
CA LEU A 376 51.57 12.11 -50.80
C LEU A 376 52.27 12.91 -51.91
N ARG A 377 51.57 13.88 -52.54
CA ARG A 377 52.17 14.77 -53.55
C ARG A 377 53.27 15.62 -52.96
N SER A 378 53.05 16.28 -51.82
CA SER A 378 54.05 17.15 -51.19
C SER A 378 55.28 16.37 -50.70
N VAL A 379 55.11 15.13 -50.23
CA VAL A 379 56.21 14.22 -49.91
C VAL A 379 56.99 13.83 -51.17
N ALA A 380 56.31 13.52 -52.29
CA ALA A 380 56.97 13.21 -53.55
C ALA A 380 57.77 14.42 -54.09
N GLU A 381 57.20 15.62 -54.05
CA GLU A 381 57.85 16.89 -54.44
C GLU A 381 59.07 17.18 -53.56
N ASN A 382 58.94 17.11 -52.22
CA ASN A 382 60.07 17.27 -51.30
C ASN A 382 61.18 16.25 -51.53
N SER A 383 60.83 15.00 -51.90
CA SER A 383 61.82 13.97 -52.26
C SER A 383 62.56 14.30 -53.56
N ALA A 384 61.89 14.94 -54.52
CA ALA A 384 62.48 15.33 -55.80
C ALA A 384 63.39 16.56 -55.63
N LEU A 385 62.95 17.56 -54.87
CA LEU A 385 63.76 18.71 -54.49
C LEU A 385 65.03 18.26 -53.76
N SER A 386 64.90 17.41 -52.73
CA SER A 386 66.02 16.84 -51.97
C SER A 386 67.04 16.09 -52.85
N ARG A 387 66.60 15.45 -53.94
CA ARG A 387 67.49 14.78 -54.90
C ARG A 387 68.19 15.75 -55.86
N SER A 388 67.47 16.77 -56.35
CA SER A 388 68.01 17.76 -57.29
C SER A 388 68.93 18.83 -56.67
N LEU A 389 68.79 19.08 -55.36
CA LEU A 389 69.57 20.08 -54.64
C LEU A 389 71.09 19.81 -54.65
N PRO A 390 71.60 18.60 -54.33
CA PRO A 390 73.04 18.32 -54.39
C PRO A 390 73.59 18.36 -55.83
N GLU A 391 72.82 17.94 -56.84
CA GLU A 391 73.22 18.06 -58.25
C GLU A 391 73.43 19.52 -58.64
N ARG A 392 72.50 20.41 -58.26
CA ARG A 392 72.63 21.86 -58.46
C ARG A 392 73.82 22.45 -57.72
N SER A 393 74.03 22.09 -56.46
CA SER A 393 75.16 22.55 -55.66
C SER A 393 76.51 22.09 -56.28
N SER A 394 76.58 20.87 -56.81
CA SER A 394 77.76 20.37 -57.52
C SER A 394 78.04 21.16 -58.80
N MET A 395 76.99 21.47 -59.59
CA MET A 395 77.14 22.31 -60.80
C MET A 395 77.53 23.76 -60.46
N GLU A 396 77.02 24.32 -59.37
CA GLU A 396 77.37 25.67 -58.91
C GLU A 396 78.84 25.77 -58.49
N ILE A 397 79.37 24.75 -57.81
CA ILE A 397 80.80 24.64 -57.48
C ILE A 397 81.63 24.59 -58.77
N GLN A 398 81.31 23.69 -59.71
CA GLN A 398 82.02 23.57 -60.98
C GLN A 398 82.03 24.88 -61.78
N LEU A 399 80.88 25.54 -61.92
CA LEU A 399 80.78 26.83 -62.59
C LEU A 399 81.60 27.93 -61.88
N SER A 400 81.72 27.87 -60.54
CA SER A 400 82.57 28.80 -59.79
C SER A 400 84.07 28.55 -60.02
N GLU A 401 84.48 27.29 -60.17
CA GLU A 401 85.85 26.90 -60.49
C GLU A 401 86.22 27.29 -61.93
N GLU A 402 85.37 26.97 -62.91
CA GLU A 402 85.54 27.38 -64.31
C GLU A 402 85.62 28.90 -64.46
N LYS A 403 84.75 29.64 -63.74
CA LYS A 403 84.78 31.10 -63.70
C LYS A 403 86.11 31.61 -63.13
N ALA A 404 86.56 31.09 -61.99
CA ALA A 404 87.82 31.51 -61.37
C ALA A 404 89.02 31.21 -62.27
N GLN A 405 89.00 30.08 -62.99
CA GLN A 405 90.02 29.72 -63.98
C GLN A 405 90.03 30.71 -65.17
N ALA A 406 88.86 31.04 -65.73
CA ALA A 406 88.74 32.02 -66.81
C ALA A 406 89.19 33.43 -66.38
N GLU A 407 88.83 33.87 -65.16
CA GLU A 407 89.29 35.15 -64.60
C GLU A 407 90.82 35.18 -64.43
N ALA A 408 91.44 34.08 -63.98
CA ALA A 408 92.88 33.96 -63.87
C ALA A 408 93.60 33.97 -65.24
N GLU A 409 93.03 33.31 -66.25
CA GLU A 409 93.57 33.33 -67.62
C GLU A 409 93.50 34.74 -68.23
N ILE A 410 92.36 35.43 -68.09
CA ILE A 410 92.20 36.83 -68.51
C ILE A 410 93.27 37.72 -67.87
N GLU A 411 93.54 37.53 -66.57
CA GLU A 411 94.56 38.30 -65.86
C GLU A 411 95.99 37.97 -66.29
N MET A 412 96.28 36.71 -66.62
CA MET A 412 97.55 36.31 -67.23
C MET A 412 97.74 36.93 -68.62
N LEU A 413 96.71 36.89 -69.47
CA LEU A 413 96.73 37.48 -70.81
C LEU A 413 96.91 39.01 -70.76
N LYS A 414 96.25 39.71 -69.82
CA LYS A 414 96.48 41.15 -69.57
C LYS A 414 97.94 41.44 -69.20
N LYS A 415 98.53 40.67 -68.27
CA LYS A 415 99.95 40.82 -67.88
C LYS A 415 100.88 40.59 -69.06
N ASN A 416 100.65 39.54 -69.85
CA ASN A 416 101.44 39.25 -71.07
C ASN A 416 101.32 40.36 -72.12
N MET A 417 100.13 40.92 -72.33
CA MET A 417 99.92 42.06 -73.22
C MET A 417 100.63 43.33 -72.73
N SER A 418 100.60 43.59 -71.42
CA SER A 418 101.33 44.71 -70.79
C SER A 418 102.85 44.58 -70.97
N ILE A 419 103.40 43.39 -70.70
CA ILE A 419 104.83 43.09 -70.90
C ILE A 419 105.22 43.28 -72.38
N ARG A 420 104.46 42.71 -73.33
CA ARG A 420 104.71 42.89 -74.76
C ARG A 420 104.64 44.36 -75.20
N SER A 421 103.69 45.12 -74.66
CA SER A 421 103.58 46.57 -74.91
C SER A 421 104.82 47.32 -74.41
N ALA A 422 105.26 47.04 -73.18
CA ALA A 422 106.46 47.61 -72.60
C ALA A 422 107.75 47.22 -73.36
N GLU A 423 107.86 45.96 -73.81
CA GLU A 423 108.95 45.52 -74.68
C GLU A 423 108.98 46.26 -76.03
N VAL A 424 107.82 46.45 -76.66
CA VAL A 424 107.71 47.19 -77.93
C VAL A 424 108.12 48.65 -77.73
N ALA A 425 107.63 49.30 -76.67
CA ALA A 425 108.05 50.65 -76.31
C ALA A 425 109.57 50.73 -76.06
N ASN A 426 110.14 49.79 -75.29
CA ASN A 426 111.58 49.76 -75.01
C ASN A 426 112.42 49.51 -76.28
N LYS A 427 111.99 48.62 -77.18
CA LYS A 427 112.60 48.41 -78.50
C LYS A 427 112.57 49.69 -79.34
N GLN A 428 111.45 50.42 -79.35
CA GLN A 428 111.33 51.72 -80.03
C GLN A 428 112.24 52.80 -79.41
N HIS A 429 112.29 52.90 -78.08
CA HIS A 429 113.22 53.80 -77.37
C HIS A 429 114.68 53.48 -77.71
N LEU A 430 115.07 52.20 -77.70
CA LEU A 430 116.43 51.77 -78.02
C LEU A 430 116.82 52.12 -79.47
N GLU A 431 115.92 51.93 -80.45
CA GLU A 431 116.15 52.38 -81.83
C GLU A 431 116.22 53.92 -81.93
N GLY A 432 115.45 54.64 -81.12
CA GLY A 432 115.58 56.09 -80.94
C GLY A 432 116.98 56.47 -80.45
N VAL A 433 117.46 55.84 -79.38
CA VAL A 433 118.81 56.06 -78.82
C VAL A 433 119.90 55.72 -79.83
N LYS A 434 119.78 54.61 -80.59
CA LYS A 434 120.73 54.27 -81.66
C LYS A 434 120.77 55.33 -82.77
N LYS A 435 119.61 55.88 -83.17
CA LYS A 435 119.52 56.98 -84.15
C LYS A 435 120.17 58.25 -83.59
N ILE A 436 119.90 58.62 -82.34
CA ILE A 436 120.52 59.76 -81.65
C ILE A 436 122.04 59.58 -81.59
N ALA A 437 122.55 58.41 -81.19
CA ALA A 437 123.99 58.14 -81.11
C ALA A 437 124.68 58.26 -82.49
N LYS A 438 124.05 57.77 -83.57
CA LYS A 438 124.55 57.99 -84.95
C LYS A 438 124.59 59.48 -85.30
N LEU A 439 123.53 60.21 -85.00
CA LEU A 439 123.46 61.67 -85.22
C LEU A 439 124.50 62.43 -84.36
N GLU A 440 124.82 61.96 -83.15
CA GLU A 440 125.87 62.55 -82.32
C GLU A 440 127.28 62.31 -82.86
N VAL A 441 127.56 61.12 -83.37
CA VAL A 441 128.84 60.81 -84.03
C VAL A 441 128.98 61.68 -85.27
N GLU A 442 127.92 61.85 -86.06
CA GLU A 442 127.94 62.74 -87.21
C GLU A 442 128.07 64.22 -86.79
N ARG A 443 127.37 64.66 -85.73
CA ARG A 443 127.57 65.99 -85.11
C ARG A 443 129.00 66.19 -84.60
N ARG A 444 129.68 65.14 -84.12
CA ARG A 444 131.10 65.18 -83.75
C ARG A 444 132.01 65.25 -84.99
N ARG A 445 131.73 64.48 -86.04
CA ARG A 445 132.44 64.50 -87.33
C ARG A 445 132.34 65.87 -88.01
N LEU A 446 131.12 66.42 -88.10
CA LEU A 446 130.84 67.75 -88.63
C LEU A 446 131.51 68.84 -87.80
N ARG A 447 131.46 68.77 -86.46
CA ARG A 447 132.24 69.69 -85.60
C ARG A 447 133.74 69.59 -85.85
N GLY A 448 134.30 68.39 -86.03
CA GLY A 448 135.72 68.21 -86.37
C GLY A 448 136.09 68.75 -87.75
N LEU A 449 135.19 68.64 -88.73
CA LEU A 449 135.36 69.25 -90.06
C LEU A 449 135.26 70.77 -90.03
N VAL A 450 134.34 71.32 -89.22
CA VAL A 450 134.25 72.76 -88.92
C VAL A 450 135.54 73.24 -88.27
N TRP A 451 136.03 72.56 -87.23
CA TRP A 451 137.31 72.88 -86.56
C TRP A 451 138.53 72.81 -87.50
N LYS A 452 138.48 71.97 -88.54
CA LYS A 452 139.53 71.91 -89.59
C LYS A 452 139.37 72.93 -90.71
N LYS A 453 138.19 73.51 -90.92
CA LYS A 453 137.91 74.52 -91.97
C LYS A 453 137.78 75.96 -91.45
N LEU A 454 137.65 76.16 -90.13
CA LEU A 454 137.46 77.48 -89.52
C LEU A 454 138.50 77.74 -88.43
N LEU A 455 139.55 78.45 -88.86
CA LEU A 455 140.35 79.47 -88.15
C LEU A 455 140.96 79.13 -86.77
N GLY A 456 142.24 79.52 -86.62
CA GLY A 456 143.04 79.29 -85.42
C GLY A 456 142.57 80.02 -84.16
N PRO A 457 143.31 79.87 -83.04
CA PRO A 457 142.81 80.11 -81.67
C PRO A 457 142.12 81.45 -81.41
N THR A 458 142.49 82.51 -82.12
CA THR A 458 141.97 83.87 -81.97
C THR A 458 140.46 83.99 -82.26
N ALA A 459 139.92 83.22 -83.19
CA ALA A 459 138.49 83.29 -83.56
C ALA A 459 137.55 82.72 -82.48
N TRP A 460 138.05 81.80 -81.63
CA TRP A 460 137.24 81.09 -80.64
C TRP A 460 137.02 81.90 -79.35
N ALA A 461 137.86 82.92 -79.10
CA ALA A 461 137.73 83.81 -77.96
C ALA A 461 136.52 84.75 -78.09
N GLN A 462 136.29 85.30 -79.29
CA GLN A 462 135.20 86.25 -79.53
C GLN A 462 133.83 85.57 -79.39
N MET A 463 133.67 84.37 -79.96
CA MET A 463 132.41 83.63 -79.98
C MET A 463 131.98 83.08 -78.60
N LYS A 464 132.89 83.10 -77.61
CA LYS A 464 132.59 82.73 -76.22
C LYS A 464 132.02 83.89 -75.39
N LEU A 465 132.17 85.13 -75.84
CA LEU A 465 131.61 86.32 -75.18
C LEU A 465 130.09 86.43 -75.46
N ASP A 466 129.67 86.06 -76.68
CA ASP A 466 128.29 86.22 -77.18
C ASP A 466 127.34 85.07 -76.78
N LEU A 467 127.80 84.12 -75.96
CA LEU A 467 127.04 82.91 -75.56
C LEU A 467 126.90 82.76 -74.02
N THR A 468 127.14 83.83 -73.27
CA THR A 468 126.90 83.93 -71.82
C THR A 468 125.77 84.89 -71.47
N THR A 469 124.71 84.88 -72.27
CA THR A 469 123.41 85.54 -72.04
C THR A 469 122.28 84.60 -72.43
#